data_AF-A0A3L7XD30-F1
#
_entry.id   AF-A0A3L7XD30-F1
#
_cell.length_a   1.000
_cell.length_b   1.000
_cell.length_c   1.000
_cell.angle_alpha   90.00
_cell.angle_beta   90.00
_cell.angle_gamma   90.00
#
_symmetry.space_group_name_H-M   'P 1'
#
loop_
_entity.id
_entity.type
_entity.pdbx_description
1 polymer ?
#
loop_
_entity_poly.entity_id
_entity_poly.type
_entity_poly.pdbx_seq_one_letter_code
_entity_poly.pdbx_strand_id
1 'polypeptide(L)'
;MSAAFEGFRAGARASTLPAQFFTEVLSQIEDADELRVTLYALYAITRPGRPMLAMRASEMAAEEPLARMFAQRGGASTVRRCLDAAGARGVLLVLPLEDGDALCFVHNDGGVRLRDRVIAGALDVPGGVRAAAIEVAARPT
;
A
#
# COMPACT_ATOMS: atom_id res chain seq x y z
N MET A 1 -28.56 -0.63 -7.20
CA MET A 1 -28.00 -0.50 -8.57
C MET A 1 -26.81 0.44 -8.49
N SER A 2 -25.62 0.02 -8.93
CA SER A 2 -24.49 0.95 -9.04
C SER A 2 -24.74 1.85 -10.24
N ALA A 3 -24.55 3.16 -10.10
CA ALA A 3 -24.55 4.05 -11.25
C ALA A 3 -23.51 3.57 -12.27
N ALA A 4 -23.83 3.65 -13.57
CA ALA A 4 -22.89 3.31 -14.62
C ALA A 4 -21.71 4.27 -14.62
N PHE A 5 -20.52 3.80 -15.01
CA PHE A 5 -19.38 4.68 -15.22
C PHE A 5 -19.59 5.47 -16.52
N GLU A 6 -19.79 6.78 -16.41
CA GLU A 6 -20.10 7.67 -17.54
C GLU A 6 -18.84 8.33 -18.16
N GLY A 7 -17.65 7.93 -17.70
CA GLY A 7 -16.37 8.50 -18.12
C GLY A 7 -15.70 9.36 -17.03
N PHE A 8 -14.46 9.78 -17.33
CA PHE A 8 -13.69 10.64 -16.42
C PHE A 8 -14.09 12.10 -16.59
N ARG A 9 -14.22 12.82 -15.48
CA ARG A 9 -14.57 14.26 -15.48
C ARG A 9 -13.47 15.09 -16.13
N ALA A 10 -13.87 16.08 -16.93
CA ALA A 10 -12.95 17.09 -17.44
C ALA A 10 -12.22 17.80 -16.29
N GLY A 11 -10.90 17.95 -16.41
CA GLY A 11 -10.06 18.59 -15.38
C GLY A 11 -9.74 17.71 -14.16
N ALA A 12 -10.17 16.43 -14.13
CA ALA A 12 -9.74 15.51 -13.09
C ALA A 12 -8.23 15.29 -13.14
N ARG A 13 -7.56 15.36 -11.98
CA ARG A 13 -6.12 15.14 -11.89
C ARG A 13 -5.80 13.66 -12.13
N ALA A 14 -4.95 13.40 -13.12
CA ALA A 14 -4.45 12.06 -13.36
C ALA A 14 -3.56 11.59 -12.19
N SER A 15 -3.73 10.34 -11.78
CA SER A 15 -2.79 9.68 -10.88
C SER A 15 -1.66 9.09 -11.71
N THR A 16 -0.43 9.46 -11.38
CA THR A 16 0.77 9.01 -12.10
C THR A 16 1.27 7.71 -11.50
N LEU A 17 1.50 6.70 -12.34
CA LEU A 17 2.19 5.47 -11.96
C LEU A 17 3.57 5.44 -12.61
N PRO A 18 4.60 4.87 -11.96
CA PRO A 18 5.89 4.64 -12.60
C PRO A 18 5.71 3.79 -13.87
N ALA A 19 6.38 4.16 -14.97
CA ALA A 19 6.30 3.42 -16.23
C ALA A 19 6.72 1.93 -16.05
N GLN A 20 7.67 1.69 -15.15
CA GLN A 20 8.14 0.35 -14.77
C GLN A 20 7.03 -0.56 -14.23
N PHE A 21 5.95 0.01 -13.67
CA PHE A 21 4.79 -0.79 -13.30
C PHE A 21 4.24 -1.54 -14.52
N PHE A 22 4.13 -0.88 -15.68
CA PHE A 22 3.57 -1.49 -16.88
C PHE A 22 4.54 -2.40 -17.62
N THR A 23 5.85 -2.10 -17.56
CA THR A 23 6.86 -2.86 -18.31
C THR A 23 7.43 -4.05 -17.54
N GLU A 24 7.49 -3.97 -16.21
CA GLU A 24 8.18 -4.97 -15.37
C GLU A 24 7.23 -5.66 -14.39
N VAL A 25 6.29 -4.93 -13.77
CA VAL A 25 5.49 -5.45 -12.66
C VAL A 25 4.19 -6.11 -13.14
N LEU A 26 3.46 -5.45 -14.03
CA LEU A 26 2.09 -5.82 -14.40
C LEU A 26 2.01 -7.25 -14.94
N SER A 27 2.99 -7.68 -15.73
CA SER A 27 3.04 -9.03 -16.31
C SER A 27 3.23 -10.14 -15.27
N GLN A 28 3.68 -9.80 -14.07
CA GLN A 28 3.93 -10.77 -12.99
C GLN A 28 2.74 -10.92 -12.04
N ILE A 29 1.72 -10.05 -12.14
CA ILE A 29 0.54 -10.07 -11.28
C ILE A 29 -0.57 -10.90 -11.95
N GLU A 30 -0.80 -12.10 -11.44
CA GLU A 30 -1.84 -13.01 -11.93
C GLU A 30 -3.17 -12.89 -11.15
N ASP A 31 -3.09 -12.53 -9.86
CA ASP A 31 -4.26 -12.35 -9.00
C ASP A 31 -4.89 -10.96 -9.26
N ALA A 32 -6.13 -10.97 -9.76
CA ALA A 32 -6.86 -9.73 -10.05
C ALA A 32 -7.14 -8.88 -8.79
N ASP A 33 -7.25 -9.51 -7.61
CA ASP A 33 -7.40 -8.80 -6.35
C ASP A 33 -6.07 -8.19 -5.88
N GLU A 34 -4.94 -8.86 -6.13
CA GLU A 34 -3.60 -8.27 -5.94
C GLU A 34 -3.44 -7.02 -6.82
N LEU A 35 -3.79 -7.13 -8.11
CA LEU A 35 -3.68 -6.01 -9.05
C LEU A 35 -4.51 -4.79 -8.58
N ARG A 36 -5.77 -5.03 -8.18
CA ARG A 36 -6.67 -3.97 -7.69
C ARG A 36 -6.12 -3.28 -6.45
N VAL A 37 -5.65 -4.05 -5.48
CA VAL A 37 -5.09 -3.52 -4.23
C VAL A 37 -3.78 -2.79 -4.47
N THR A 38 -2.91 -3.32 -5.33
CA THR A 38 -1.63 -2.69 -5.69
C THR A 38 -1.86 -1.33 -6.35
N LEU A 39 -2.73 -1.26 -7.36
CA LEU A 39 -3.07 0.01 -8.03
C LEU A 39 -3.68 1.02 -7.06
N TYR A 40 -4.59 0.57 -6.20
CA TYR A 40 -5.21 1.44 -5.22
C TYR A 40 -4.19 1.93 -4.18
N ALA A 41 -3.28 1.08 -3.71
CA ALA A 41 -2.22 1.46 -2.77
C ALA A 41 -1.31 2.54 -3.36
N LEU A 42 -0.85 2.36 -4.60
CA LEU A 42 -0.01 3.35 -5.31
C LEU A 42 -0.72 4.71 -5.40
N TYR A 43 -2.02 4.72 -5.71
CA TYR A 43 -2.84 5.93 -5.70
C TYR A 43 -3.00 6.51 -4.28
N ALA A 44 -3.47 5.71 -3.33
CA ALA A 44 -3.87 6.16 -2.00
C ALA A 44 -2.70 6.73 -1.21
N ILE A 45 -1.51 6.12 -1.31
CA ILE A 45 -0.29 6.57 -0.64
C ILE A 45 0.21 7.90 -1.20
N THR A 46 0.06 8.12 -2.51
CA THR A 46 0.63 9.29 -3.21
C THR A 46 -0.37 10.41 -3.46
N ARG A 47 -1.65 10.23 -3.08
CA ARG A 47 -2.69 11.24 -3.31
C ARG A 47 -2.38 12.55 -2.56
N PRO A 48 -2.63 13.73 -3.17
CA PRO A 48 -2.42 15.02 -2.52
C PRO A 48 -3.19 15.15 -1.20
N GLY A 49 -2.63 15.93 -0.26
CA GLY A 49 -3.25 16.20 1.05
C GLY A 49 -2.95 15.14 2.12
N ARG A 50 -2.23 14.07 1.79
CA ARG A 50 -1.69 13.13 2.77
C ARG A 50 -0.60 13.80 3.61
N PRO A 51 -0.63 13.68 4.95
CA PRO A 51 0.44 14.20 5.81
C PRO A 51 1.75 13.42 5.66
N MET A 52 1.65 12.17 5.23
CA MET A 52 2.77 11.25 5.05
C MET A 52 2.54 10.39 3.82
N LEU A 53 3.59 10.14 3.02
CA LEU A 53 3.55 9.24 1.85
C LEU A 53 3.64 7.77 2.28
N ALA A 54 2.77 7.38 3.19
CA ALA A 54 2.57 6.03 3.68
C ALA A 54 1.20 5.90 4.31
N MET A 55 0.71 4.67 4.38
CA MET A 55 -0.65 4.39 4.84
C MET A 55 -0.69 3.07 5.58
N ARG A 56 -1.48 3.00 6.65
CA ARG A 56 -1.67 1.74 7.38
C ARG A 56 -2.49 0.77 6.54
N ALA A 57 -2.20 -0.52 6.62
CA ALA A 57 -2.95 -1.54 5.87
C ALA A 57 -4.41 -1.58 6.31
N SER A 58 -4.67 -1.45 7.62
CA SER A 58 -6.03 -1.33 8.18
C SER A 58 -6.78 -0.10 7.65
N GLU A 59 -6.14 1.07 7.65
CA GLU A 59 -6.70 2.31 7.11
C GLU A 59 -7.02 2.16 5.62
N MET A 60 -6.13 1.52 4.86
CA MET A 60 -6.32 1.29 3.43
C MET A 60 -7.49 0.35 3.16
N ALA A 61 -7.63 -0.72 3.94
CA ALA A 61 -8.75 -1.64 3.85
C ALA A 61 -10.10 -0.97 4.21
N ALA A 62 -10.07 0.09 5.02
CA ALA A 62 -11.26 0.83 5.44
C ALA A 62 -11.70 1.92 4.44
N GLU A 63 -10.87 2.29 3.46
CA GLU A 63 -11.28 3.24 2.41
C GLU A 63 -12.49 2.68 1.65
N GLU A 64 -13.53 3.50 1.47
CA GLU A 64 -14.81 3.08 0.90
C GLU A 64 -14.67 2.25 -0.39
N PRO A 65 -13.82 2.63 -1.38
CA PRO A 65 -13.71 1.86 -2.61
C PRO A 65 -13.21 0.43 -2.38
N LEU A 66 -12.21 0.24 -1.52
CA LEU A 66 -11.68 -1.09 -1.19
C LEU A 66 -12.62 -1.86 -0.28
N ALA A 67 -13.14 -1.22 0.77
CA ALA A 67 -14.07 -1.83 1.72
C ALA A 67 -15.30 -2.39 0.98
N ARG A 68 -15.89 -1.60 0.07
CA ARG A 68 -17.03 -2.03 -0.75
C ARG A 68 -16.67 -3.15 -1.72
N MET A 69 -15.53 -3.05 -2.39
CA MET A 69 -15.08 -4.05 -3.37
C MET A 69 -14.79 -5.41 -2.72
N PHE A 70 -14.24 -5.40 -1.51
CA PHE A 70 -13.85 -6.60 -0.78
C PHE A 70 -14.86 -7.10 0.25
N ALA A 71 -16.00 -6.41 0.44
CA ALA A 71 -17.04 -6.76 1.42
C ALA A 71 -17.51 -8.23 1.34
N GLN A 72 -17.56 -8.80 0.13
CA GLN A 72 -17.94 -10.20 -0.11
C GLN A 72 -16.77 -11.07 -0.61
N ARG A 73 -15.53 -10.59 -0.45
CA ARG A 73 -14.29 -11.21 -0.91
C ARG A 73 -13.25 -11.26 0.22
N GLY A 74 -13.68 -11.65 1.42
CA GLY A 74 -12.81 -11.77 2.59
C GLY A 74 -12.43 -10.45 3.27
N GLY A 75 -12.93 -9.29 2.80
CA GLY A 75 -12.79 -8.00 3.47
C GLY A 75 -11.33 -7.58 3.69
N ALA A 76 -11.07 -6.99 4.86
CA ALA A 76 -9.76 -6.47 5.22
C ALA A 76 -8.64 -7.53 5.20
N SER A 77 -8.95 -8.80 5.50
CA SER A 77 -7.96 -9.89 5.46
C SER A 77 -7.44 -10.14 4.04
N THR A 78 -8.30 -10.02 3.03
CA THR A 78 -7.90 -10.17 1.63
C THR A 78 -7.11 -8.96 1.15
N VAL A 79 -7.51 -7.74 1.54
CA VAL A 79 -6.71 -6.54 1.27
C VAL A 79 -5.31 -6.70 1.87
N ARG A 80 -5.21 -7.18 3.12
CA ARG A 80 -3.93 -7.41 3.78
C ARG A 80 -3.04 -8.40 3.02
N ARG A 81 -3.58 -9.57 2.66
CA ARG A 81 -2.89 -10.58 1.85
C ARG A 81 -2.35 -9.98 0.54
N CYS A 82 -3.16 -9.19 -0.15
CA CYS A 82 -2.75 -8.54 -1.40
C CYS A 82 -1.66 -7.49 -1.19
N LEU A 83 -1.67 -6.74 -0.08
CA LEU A 83 -0.58 -5.81 0.26
C LEU A 83 0.71 -6.55 0.57
N ASP A 84 0.65 -7.67 1.29
CA ASP A 84 1.82 -8.50 1.56
C ASP A 84 2.39 -9.09 0.26
N ALA A 85 1.53 -9.51 -0.69
CA ALA A 85 1.96 -9.96 -2.03
C ALA A 85 2.64 -8.85 -2.83
N ALA A 86 2.06 -7.64 -2.83
CA ALA A 86 2.67 -6.46 -3.47
C ALA A 86 4.03 -6.09 -2.83
N GLY A 87 4.16 -6.30 -1.52
CA GLY A 87 5.41 -6.18 -0.79
C GLY A 87 6.45 -7.21 -1.21
N ALA A 88 6.06 -8.49 -1.30
CA ALA A 88 6.93 -9.58 -1.76
C ALA A 88 7.43 -9.38 -3.20
N ARG A 89 6.61 -8.74 -4.05
CA ARG A 89 6.97 -8.35 -5.42
C ARG A 89 7.86 -7.11 -5.49
N GLY A 90 8.06 -6.42 -4.37
CA GLY A 90 8.88 -5.21 -4.30
C GLY A 90 8.20 -3.96 -4.89
N VAL A 91 6.87 -3.95 -5.03
CA VAL A 91 6.12 -2.75 -5.44
C VAL A 91 5.90 -1.82 -4.25
N LEU A 92 5.66 -2.42 -3.08
CA LEU A 92 5.49 -1.72 -1.82
C LEU A 92 6.60 -2.10 -0.84
N LEU A 93 6.90 -1.20 0.09
CA LEU A 93 7.59 -1.54 1.33
C LEU A 93 6.52 -1.74 2.41
N VAL A 94 6.51 -2.90 3.04
CA VAL A 94 5.56 -3.23 4.11
C VAL A 94 6.32 -3.32 5.42
N LEU A 95 6.08 -2.38 6.33
CA LEU A 95 6.71 -2.34 7.65
C LEU A 95 5.71 -2.84 8.71
N PRO A 96 5.93 -4.01 9.33
CA PRO A 96 5.07 -4.49 10.40
C PRO A 96 5.09 -3.54 11.60
N LEU A 97 3.94 -3.39 12.26
CA LEU A 97 3.76 -2.57 13.46
C LEU A 97 3.49 -3.46 14.68
N GLU A 98 3.76 -2.95 15.89
CA GLU A 98 3.61 -3.71 17.14
C GLU A 98 2.17 -4.16 17.43
N ASP A 99 1.17 -3.46 16.89
CA ASP A 99 -0.26 -3.80 17.06
C ASP A 99 -0.77 -4.83 16.03
N GLY A 100 0.13 -5.43 15.26
CA GLY A 100 -0.20 -6.46 14.25
C GLY A 100 -0.66 -5.89 12.90
N ASP A 101 -0.70 -4.57 12.74
CA ASP A 101 -0.94 -3.93 11.45
C ASP A 101 0.37 -3.81 10.65
N ALA A 102 0.34 -3.12 9.50
CA ALA A 102 1.55 -2.67 8.83
C ALA A 102 1.40 -1.28 8.25
N LEU A 103 2.52 -0.57 8.19
CA LEU A 103 2.66 0.68 7.48
C LEU A 103 3.23 0.41 6.09
N CYS A 104 2.49 0.80 5.06
CA CYS A 104 2.83 0.56 3.66
C CYS A 104 3.37 1.84 3.00
N PHE A 105 4.44 1.70 2.22
CA PHE A 105 5.06 2.76 1.42
C PHE A 105 5.18 2.30 -0.04
N VAL A 106 5.25 3.23 -0.99
CA VAL A 106 5.68 2.89 -2.36
C VAL A 106 7.16 2.57 -2.35
N HIS A 107 7.59 1.50 -3.03
CA HIS A 107 8.99 1.15 -3.13
C HIS A 107 9.71 2.04 -4.15
N ASN A 108 10.18 3.18 -3.67
CA ASN A 108 11.07 4.10 -4.37
C ASN A 108 11.99 4.78 -3.35
N ASP A 109 12.94 5.60 -3.80
CA ASP A 109 13.90 6.24 -2.90
C ASP A 109 13.22 7.09 -1.80
N GLY A 110 12.08 7.72 -2.11
CA GLY A 110 11.29 8.48 -1.15
C GLY A 110 10.69 7.60 -0.07
N GLY A 111 10.07 6.49 -0.45
CA GLY A 111 9.49 5.51 0.45
C GLY A 111 10.55 4.82 1.32
N VAL A 112 11.71 4.47 0.74
CA VAL A 112 12.85 3.89 1.49
C VAL A 112 13.31 4.87 2.57
N ARG A 113 13.60 6.12 2.20
CA ARG A 113 14.02 7.15 3.17
C ARG A 113 12.99 7.36 4.28
N LEU A 114 11.70 7.35 3.93
CA LEU A 114 10.63 7.57 4.90
C LEU A 114 10.49 6.39 5.87
N ARG A 115 10.52 5.16 5.36
CA ARG A 115 10.53 3.93 6.17
C ARG A 115 11.71 3.93 7.14
N ASP A 116 12.90 4.26 6.66
CA ASP A 116 14.11 4.23 7.49
C ASP A 116 14.05 5.27 8.63
N ARG A 117 13.46 6.45 8.36
CA ARG A 117 13.18 7.44 9.41
C ARG A 117 12.18 6.95 10.45
N VAL A 118 11.15 6.22 10.04
CA VAL A 118 10.19 5.60 10.97
C VAL A 118 10.89 4.54 11.83
N ILE A 119 11.69 3.66 11.22
CA ILE A 119 12.46 2.63 11.94
C ILE A 119 13.42 3.27 12.96
N ALA A 120 14.07 4.38 12.59
CA ALA A 120 14.97 5.12 13.47
C ALA A 120 14.25 5.91 14.58
N GLY A 121 12.90 5.92 14.62
CA GLY A 121 12.12 6.74 15.55
C GLY A 121 12.19 8.24 15.27
N ALA A 122 12.70 8.65 14.10
CA ALA A 122 12.83 10.05 13.68
C ALA A 122 11.55 10.60 13.02
N LEU A 123 10.52 9.76 12.89
CA LEU A 123 9.19 10.11 12.43
C LEU A 123 8.16 9.19 13.09
N ASP A 124 7.10 9.78 13.63
CA ASP A 124 6.03 9.03 14.25
C ASP A 124 5.17 8.29 13.20
N VAL A 125 4.77 7.08 13.53
CA VAL A 125 3.77 6.34 12.74
C VAL A 125 2.39 6.95 13.02
N PRO A 126 1.52 7.10 12.00
CA PRO A 126 0.13 7.44 12.18
C PRO A 126 -0.55 6.54 13.23
N GLY A 127 -1.16 7.16 14.24
CA GLY A 127 -1.74 6.47 15.39
C GLY A 127 -0.78 6.20 16.56
N GLY A 128 0.48 6.64 16.49
CA GLY A 128 1.43 6.61 17.61
C GLY A 128 2.02 5.23 17.94
N VAL A 129 1.85 4.26 17.06
CA VAL A 129 2.32 2.87 17.24
C VAL A 129 3.77 2.74 16.75
N ARG A 130 4.58 1.86 17.33
CA ARG A 130 5.96 1.66 16.87
C ARG A 130 6.04 0.61 15.77
N ALA A 131 7.10 0.71 14.97
CA ALA A 131 7.51 -0.39 14.09
C ALA A 131 7.83 -1.62 14.95
N ALA A 132 7.34 -2.79 14.52
CA ALA A 132 7.72 -4.03 15.17
C ALA A 132 9.22 -4.24 15.02
N ALA A 133 9.87 -4.74 16.09
CA ALA A 133 11.26 -5.15 16.01
C ALA A 133 11.40 -6.20 14.90
N ILE A 134 12.13 -5.87 13.84
CA ILE A 134 12.49 -6.87 12.83
C ILE A 134 13.63 -7.67 13.45
N GLU A 135 13.37 -8.89 13.89
CA GLU A 135 14.45 -9.85 14.14
C GLU A 135 15.19 -10.06 12.83
N VAL A 136 16.35 -9.42 12.71
CA VAL A 136 17.27 -9.69 11.62
C VAL A 136 17.78 -11.10 11.84
N ALA A 137 17.18 -12.08 11.15
CA ALA A 137 17.69 -13.43 11.12
C ALA A 137 19.18 -13.36 10.70
N ALA A 138 20.07 -13.74 11.61
CA ALA A 138 21.49 -13.76 11.36
C ALA A 138 21.75 -14.63 10.12
N ARG A 139 22.46 -14.10 9.12
CA ARG A 139 22.88 -14.89 7.96
C ARG A 139 23.76 -16.04 8.46
N PRO A 140 23.52 -17.30 8.03
CA PRO A 140 24.47 -18.37 8.29
C PRO A 140 25.83 -18.00 7.69
N THR A 141 26.89 -18.27 8.45
CA THR A 141 28.29 -18.07 8.06
C THR A 141 28.76 -19.15 7.10
#